data_AF-A0A1S3QC49-F1
#
_entry.id   AF-A0A1S3QC49-F1
#
_cell.length_a   1.000
_cell.length_b   1.000
_cell.length_c   1.000
_cell.angle_alpha   90.00
_cell.angle_beta   90.00
_cell.angle_gamma   90.00
#
_symmetry.space_group_name_H-M   'P 1'
#
loop_
_entity.id
_entity.type
_entity.pdbx_description
1 polymer ?
#
loop_
_entity_poly.entity_id
_entity_poly.type
_entity_poly.pdbx_seq_one_letter_code
_entity_poly.pdbx_strand_id
1 'polypeptide(L)'
;HCCSDCGKIFNSSLGLKIHQRIHTGEKSYGCDQCGKSFIRLQTLKSHQRIHTGEKPFGCDQCGKGFTQLNSLIVHQRTHTGEKPYGCNQCGKSFTTSSYLTIHKRTHTGEKPYSCNQCGKSFTQLNSLIVHQRTHTGEKPYVCDQCVKSFSTFGCLTAHQRAHTGEKPYSCDQCGKSFTTSSCLTKHQRTHTGHNP
;
A
#
# COMPACT_ATOMS: atom_id res chain seq x y z
N HIS A 1 -24.60 28.86 -0.15
CA HIS A 1 -25.45 27.78 0.40
C HIS A 1 -24.68 27.00 1.45
N CYS A 2 -25.20 26.83 2.67
CA CYS A 2 -24.51 26.16 3.79
C CYS A 2 -25.08 24.76 4.04
N CYS A 3 -24.21 23.78 4.36
CA CYS A 3 -24.62 22.45 4.78
C CYS A 3 -24.94 22.44 6.28
N SER A 4 -26.15 22.00 6.65
CA SER A 4 -26.60 21.85 8.04
C SER A 4 -25.77 20.86 8.85
N ASP A 5 -25.26 19.80 8.21
CA ASP A 5 -24.68 18.66 8.92
C ASP A 5 -23.18 18.84 9.19
N CYS A 6 -22.50 19.69 8.41
CA CYS A 6 -21.06 19.92 8.58
C CYS A 6 -20.59 21.37 8.39
N GLY A 7 -21.52 22.33 8.22
CA GLY A 7 -21.21 23.76 8.13
C GLY A 7 -20.48 24.20 6.85
N LYS A 8 -20.24 23.30 5.88
CA LYS A 8 -19.53 23.65 4.65
C LYS A 8 -20.34 24.59 3.76
N ILE A 9 -19.67 25.60 3.23
CA ILE A 9 -20.26 26.62 2.35
C ILE A 9 -19.96 26.28 0.89
N PHE A 10 -21.00 26.32 0.07
CA PHE A 10 -20.98 26.08 -1.36
C PHE A 10 -21.48 27.31 -2.13
N ASN A 11 -20.83 27.57 -3.26
CA ASN A 11 -21.18 28.65 -4.19
C ASN A 11 -22.43 28.35 -5.03
N SER A 12 -22.94 27.12 -5.02
CA SER A 12 -24.10 26.70 -5.81
C SER A 12 -25.01 25.74 -5.02
N SER A 13 -26.31 25.78 -5.32
CA SER A 13 -27.31 24.90 -4.71
C SER A 13 -27.12 23.44 -5.13
N LEU A 14 -26.73 23.20 -6.39
CA LEU A 14 -26.38 21.87 -6.90
C LEU A 14 -25.14 21.30 -6.18
N GLY A 15 -24.12 22.14 -5.92
CA GLY A 15 -22.95 21.75 -5.15
C GLY A 15 -23.30 21.31 -3.73
N LEU A 16 -24.21 22.04 -3.07
CA LEU A 16 -24.73 21.65 -1.75
C LEU A 16 -25.52 20.34 -1.81
N LYS A 17 -26.43 20.16 -2.79
CA LYS A 17 -27.20 18.91 -2.95
C LYS A 17 -26.30 17.69 -3.17
N ILE A 18 -25.30 17.80 -4.05
CA ILE A 18 -24.32 16.72 -4.28
C ILE A 18 -23.52 16.44 -3.01
N HIS A 19 -23.19 17.48 -2.23
CA HIS A 19 -22.49 17.32 -0.97
C HIS A 19 -23.32 16.60 0.09
N GLN A 20 -24.63 16.91 0.21
CA GLN A 20 -25.53 16.25 1.17
C GLN A 20 -25.59 14.72 0.97
N ARG A 21 -25.38 14.22 -0.25
CA ARG A 21 -25.29 12.77 -0.53
C ARG A 21 -24.14 12.07 0.21
N ILE A 22 -23.14 12.81 0.67
CA ILE A 22 -22.07 12.27 1.50
C ILE A 22 -22.61 11.87 2.89
N HIS A 23 -23.55 12.64 3.44
CA HIS A 23 -24.15 12.39 4.75
C HIS A 23 -25.23 11.32 4.68
N THR A 24 -26.04 11.32 3.61
CA THR A 24 -27.08 10.30 3.42
C THR A 24 -26.54 8.97 2.93
N GLY A 25 -25.29 8.93 2.46
CA GLY A 25 -24.69 7.74 1.84
C GLY A 25 -25.29 7.38 0.47
N GLU A 26 -26.14 8.25 -0.10
CA GLU A 26 -26.82 8.02 -1.37
C GLU A 26 -25.80 7.95 -2.53
N LYS A 27 -25.64 6.75 -3.09
CA LYS A 27 -24.70 6.48 -4.19
C LYS A 27 -25.49 6.24 -5.48
N SER A 28 -25.69 7.29 -6.26
CA SER A 28 -26.52 7.25 -7.46
C SER A 28 -25.85 6.62 -8.69
N TYR A 29 -24.53 6.36 -8.66
CA TYR A 29 -23.77 5.90 -9.84
C TYR A 29 -23.12 4.54 -9.59
N GLY A 30 -23.72 3.46 -10.12
CA GLY A 30 -23.22 2.09 -10.01
C GLY A 30 -22.19 1.72 -11.08
N CYS A 31 -21.28 0.81 -10.75
CA CYS A 31 -20.40 0.14 -11.70
C CYS A 31 -20.93 -1.24 -12.03
N ASP A 32 -21.32 -1.46 -13.30
CA ASP A 32 -21.95 -2.71 -13.73
C ASP A 32 -21.01 -3.93 -13.63
N GLN A 33 -19.70 -3.71 -13.67
CA GLN A 33 -18.72 -4.80 -13.66
C GLN A 33 -18.39 -5.34 -12.27
N CYS A 34 -18.60 -4.55 -11.20
CA CYS A 34 -18.25 -4.96 -9.84
C CYS A 34 -19.27 -4.56 -8.77
N GLY A 35 -20.40 -3.99 -9.16
CA GLY A 35 -21.49 -3.57 -8.27
C GLY A 35 -21.15 -2.37 -7.36
N LYS A 36 -19.96 -1.75 -7.49
CA LYS A 36 -19.57 -0.62 -6.64
C LYS A 36 -20.32 0.65 -7.02
N SER A 37 -20.91 1.32 -6.04
CA SER A 37 -21.64 2.58 -6.25
C SER A 37 -20.89 3.79 -5.71
N PHE A 38 -21.04 4.92 -6.42
CA PHE A 38 -20.36 6.18 -6.19
C PHE A 38 -21.35 7.34 -6.10
N ILE A 39 -20.96 8.37 -5.36
CA ILE A 39 -21.77 9.60 -5.18
C ILE A 39 -21.71 10.48 -6.44
N ARG A 40 -20.61 10.43 -7.19
CA ARG A 40 -20.37 11.27 -8.38
C ARG A 40 -20.06 10.43 -9.62
N LEU A 41 -20.53 10.90 -10.78
CA LEU A 41 -20.23 10.27 -12.07
C LEU A 41 -18.73 10.24 -12.38
N GLN A 42 -18.01 11.33 -12.08
CA GLN A 42 -16.56 11.41 -12.34
C GLN A 42 -15.76 10.39 -11.53
N THR A 43 -16.19 10.09 -10.30
CA THR A 43 -15.56 9.04 -9.49
C THR A 43 -15.85 7.64 -10.04
N LEU A 44 -17.04 7.40 -10.60
CA LEU A 44 -17.35 6.17 -11.33
C LEU A 44 -16.49 6.04 -12.59
N LYS A 45 -16.37 7.09 -13.41
CA LYS A 45 -15.53 7.08 -14.62
C LYS A 45 -14.06 6.79 -14.30
N SER A 46 -13.52 7.43 -13.27
CA SER A 46 -12.17 7.15 -12.78
C SER A 46 -12.02 5.71 -12.27
N HIS A 47 -13.04 5.19 -11.59
CA HIS A 47 -13.07 3.80 -11.14
C HIS A 47 -13.09 2.80 -12.30
N GLN A 48 -13.85 3.05 -13.37
CA GLN A 48 -13.95 2.17 -14.53
C GLN A 48 -12.60 1.89 -15.20
N ARG A 49 -11.63 2.82 -15.08
CA ARG A 49 -10.25 2.62 -15.56
C ARG A 49 -9.53 1.42 -14.94
N ILE A 50 -9.97 0.99 -13.75
CA ILE A 50 -9.42 -0.21 -13.10
C ILE A 50 -9.75 -1.47 -13.90
N HIS A 51 -10.92 -1.49 -14.54
CA HIS A 51 -11.35 -2.65 -15.32
C HIS A 51 -10.85 -2.61 -16.77
N THR A 52 -10.80 -1.42 -17.37
CA THR A 52 -10.28 -1.27 -18.73
C THR A 52 -8.75 -1.32 -18.79
N GLY A 53 -8.07 -1.14 -17.65
CA GLY A 53 -6.62 -1.02 -17.59
C GLY A 53 -6.08 0.30 -18.13
N GLU A 54 -6.95 1.24 -18.51
CA GLU A 54 -6.57 2.55 -19.06
C GLU A 54 -5.74 3.34 -18.05
N LYS A 55 -4.55 3.77 -18.47
CA LYS A 55 -3.60 4.53 -17.65
C LYS A 55 -3.21 5.82 -18.38
N PRO A 56 -4.06 6.87 -18.34
CA PRO A 56 -3.84 8.08 -19.12
C PRO A 56 -2.59 8.87 -18.73
N PHE A 57 -2.07 8.64 -17.52
CA PHE A 57 -0.97 9.43 -16.96
C PHE A 57 0.30 8.59 -16.95
N GLY A 58 1.19 8.83 -17.92
CA GLY A 58 2.49 8.17 -18.03
C GLY A 58 3.58 8.91 -17.26
N CYS A 59 4.56 8.16 -16.73
CA CYS A 59 5.80 8.72 -16.22
C CYS A 59 6.86 8.71 -17.32
N ASP A 60 7.31 9.88 -17.76
CA ASP A 60 8.27 10.00 -18.87
C ASP A 60 9.64 9.37 -18.54
N GLN A 61 10.01 9.29 -17.27
CA GLN A 61 11.31 8.75 -16.84
C GLN A 61 11.38 7.21 -16.85
N CYS A 62 10.25 6.52 -16.69
CA CYS A 62 10.24 5.05 -16.56
C CYS A 62 9.12 4.35 -17.34
N GLY A 63 8.33 5.09 -18.11
CA GLY A 63 7.19 4.59 -18.89
C GLY A 63 6.00 4.10 -18.07
N LYS A 64 6.05 4.17 -16.73
CA LYS A 64 5.00 3.61 -15.87
C LYS A 64 3.72 4.45 -15.96
N GLY A 65 2.60 3.79 -16.31
CA GLY A 65 1.28 4.42 -16.40
C GLY A 65 0.46 4.37 -15.10
N PHE A 66 -0.36 5.40 -14.89
CA PHE A 66 -1.26 5.58 -13.74
C PHE A 66 -2.68 5.95 -14.19
N THR A 67 -3.67 5.52 -13.42
CA THR A 67 -5.09 5.82 -13.66
C THR A 67 -5.49 7.23 -13.19
N GLN A 68 -4.69 7.83 -12.30
CA GLN A 68 -4.92 9.13 -11.69
C GLN A 68 -3.64 9.99 -11.69
N LEU A 69 -3.79 11.30 -11.94
CA LEU A 69 -2.69 12.25 -11.98
C LEU A 69 -1.93 12.36 -10.65
N ASN A 70 -2.65 12.41 -9.52
CA ASN A 70 -2.01 12.50 -8.20
C ASN A 70 -1.12 11.28 -7.91
N SER A 71 -1.48 10.09 -8.42
CA SER A 71 -0.64 8.89 -8.30
C SER A 71 0.64 9.01 -9.11
N LEU A 72 0.58 9.61 -10.30
CA LEU A 72 1.77 9.92 -11.10
C LEU A 72 2.68 10.94 -10.38
N ILE A 73 2.12 12.02 -9.84
CA ILE A 73 2.90 13.05 -9.10
C ILE A 73 3.61 12.42 -7.90
N VAL A 74 2.90 11.64 -7.08
CA VAL A 74 3.50 10.93 -5.94
C VAL A 74 4.56 9.92 -6.42
N HIS A 75 4.35 9.27 -7.55
CA HIS A 75 5.35 8.38 -8.13
C HIS A 75 6.60 9.13 -8.59
N GLN A 76 6.48 10.30 -9.23
CA GLN A 76 7.65 11.06 -9.69
C GLN A 76 8.61 11.40 -8.53
N ARG A 77 8.09 11.54 -7.31
CA ARG A 77 8.92 11.68 -6.09
C ARG A 77 9.88 10.52 -5.84
N THR A 78 9.61 9.33 -6.37
CA THR A 78 10.54 8.20 -6.25
C THR A 78 11.79 8.39 -7.09
N HIS A 79 11.72 9.19 -8.14
CA HIS A 79 12.86 9.50 -8.99
C HIS A 79 13.63 10.71 -8.49
N THR A 80 12.93 11.74 -8.01
CA THR A 80 13.57 12.95 -7.48
C THR A 80 14.08 12.77 -6.04
N GLY A 81 13.58 11.76 -5.32
CA GLY A 81 13.86 11.57 -3.90
C GLY A 81 13.12 12.54 -2.98
N GLU A 82 12.22 13.38 -3.52
CA GLU A 82 11.47 14.38 -2.76
C GLU A 82 10.61 13.71 -1.67
N LYS A 83 10.79 14.15 -0.43
CA LYS A 83 10.04 13.66 0.73
C LYS A 83 9.50 14.84 1.55
N PRO A 84 8.37 15.44 1.13
CA PRO A 84 7.88 16.69 1.73
C PRO A 84 7.41 16.55 3.17
N TYR A 85 7.12 15.33 3.63
CA TYR A 85 6.47 15.09 4.91
C TYR A 85 7.48 14.62 5.95
N GLY A 86 8.05 15.55 6.70
CA GLY A 86 9.02 15.29 7.77
C GLY A 86 8.39 14.86 9.10
N CYS A 87 9.06 13.97 9.81
CA CYS A 87 8.76 13.62 11.20
C CYS A 87 9.62 14.44 12.15
N ASN A 88 8.99 15.34 12.91
CA ASN A 88 9.70 16.22 13.84
C ASN A 88 10.38 15.48 15.01
N GLN A 89 9.98 14.23 15.30
CA GLN A 89 10.54 13.46 16.42
C GLN A 89 11.85 12.74 16.05
N CYS A 90 12.07 12.38 14.78
CA CYS A 90 13.23 11.58 14.37
C CYS A 90 13.89 12.05 13.06
N GLY A 91 13.43 13.17 12.49
CA GLY A 91 13.95 13.73 11.24
C GLY A 91 13.62 12.94 9.97
N LYS A 92 12.98 11.76 10.08
CA LYS A 92 12.65 10.93 8.91
C LYS A 92 11.57 11.59 8.05
N SER A 93 11.78 11.62 6.74
CA SER A 93 10.85 12.21 5.78
C SER A 93 10.18 11.17 4.87
N PHE A 94 8.96 11.46 4.45
CA PHE A 94 8.09 10.58 3.67
C PHE A 94 7.55 11.28 2.42
N THR A 95 7.20 10.50 1.40
CA THR A 95 6.65 10.98 0.12
C THR A 95 5.19 11.38 0.21
N THR A 96 4.45 10.89 1.21
CA THR A 96 3.03 11.20 1.46
C THR A 96 2.76 11.43 2.95
N SER A 97 1.73 12.22 3.24
CA SER A 97 1.27 12.49 4.60
C SER A 97 0.75 11.22 5.29
N SER A 98 0.07 10.33 4.57
CA SER A 98 -0.43 9.07 5.12
C SER A 98 0.69 8.18 5.65
N TYR A 99 1.82 8.10 4.94
CA TYR A 99 2.99 7.35 5.43
C TYR A 99 3.61 8.00 6.65
N LEU A 100 3.67 9.34 6.72
CA LEU A 100 4.10 10.03 7.94
C LEU A 100 3.17 9.72 9.13
N THR A 101 1.85 9.73 8.93
CA THR A 101 0.88 9.39 10.00
C THR A 101 1.07 7.97 10.50
N ILE A 102 1.22 6.99 9.60
CA ILE A 102 1.50 5.60 9.97
C ILE A 102 2.85 5.50 10.69
N HIS A 103 3.87 6.24 10.24
CA HIS A 103 5.16 6.27 10.88
C HIS A 103 5.09 6.84 12.31
N LYS A 104 4.33 7.91 12.54
CA LYS A 104 4.17 8.48 13.89
C LYS A 104 3.67 7.46 14.91
N ARG A 105 2.92 6.44 14.49
CA ARG A 105 2.49 5.33 15.35
C ARG A 105 3.67 4.56 15.96
N THR A 106 4.83 4.51 15.29
CA THR A 106 6.02 3.83 15.84
C THR A 106 6.59 4.52 17.06
N HIS A 107 6.37 5.83 17.19
CA HIS A 107 6.82 6.59 18.36
C HIS A 107 5.81 6.52 19.51
N THR A 108 4.52 6.60 19.18
CA THR A 108 3.44 6.52 20.18
C THR A 108 3.15 5.10 20.67
N GLY A 109 3.58 4.07 19.94
CA GLY A 109 3.18 2.68 20.17
C GLY A 109 1.74 2.34 19.78
N GLU A 110 0.99 3.29 19.19
CA GLU A 110 -0.41 3.09 18.80
C GLU A 110 -0.56 1.91 17.82
N LYS A 111 -1.39 0.94 18.18
CA LYS A 111 -1.70 -0.24 17.36
C LYS A 111 -3.22 -0.40 17.25
N PRO A 112 -3.90 0.35 16.37
CA PRO A 112 -5.36 0.41 16.33
C PRO A 112 -6.04 -0.90 15.91
N TYR A 113 -5.30 -1.81 15.29
CA TYR A 113 -5.86 -3.00 14.66
C TYR A 113 -5.51 -4.24 15.47
N SER A 114 -6.46 -4.75 16.24
CA SER A 114 -6.27 -5.90 17.12
C SER A 114 -6.87 -7.18 16.53
N CYS A 115 -6.17 -8.29 16.72
CA CYS A 115 -6.63 -9.62 16.34
C CYS A 115 -7.50 -10.20 17.46
N ASN A 116 -8.79 -10.41 17.17
CA ASN A 116 -9.73 -10.94 18.15
C ASN A 116 -9.41 -12.37 18.60
N GLN A 117 -8.66 -13.14 17.81
CA GLN A 117 -8.35 -14.53 18.12
C GLN A 117 -7.17 -14.69 19.09
N CYS A 118 -6.21 -13.76 19.09
CA CYS A 118 -4.99 -13.90 19.90
C CYS A 118 -4.54 -12.62 20.62
N GLY A 119 -5.33 -11.55 20.55
CA GLY A 119 -5.05 -10.26 21.17
C GLY A 119 -3.90 -9.46 20.54
N LYS A 120 -3.18 -9.99 19.54
CA LYS A 120 -2.07 -9.27 18.91
C LYS A 120 -2.55 -8.03 18.16
N SER A 121 -1.91 -6.89 18.42
CA SER A 121 -2.24 -5.61 17.79
C SER A 121 -1.20 -5.14 16.77
N PHE A 122 -1.67 -4.44 15.74
CA PHE A 122 -0.91 -3.99 14.58
C PHE A 122 -1.15 -2.50 14.31
N THR A 123 -0.14 -1.84 13.73
CA THR A 123 -0.19 -0.41 13.36
C THR A 123 -0.97 -0.17 12.06
N GLN A 124 -1.17 -1.23 11.25
CA GLN A 124 -1.82 -1.18 9.94
C GLN A 124 -2.80 -2.34 9.78
N LEU A 125 -3.93 -2.08 9.11
CA LEU A 125 -4.97 -3.07 8.85
C LEU A 125 -4.48 -4.25 7.99
N ASN A 126 -3.70 -3.97 6.94
CA ASN A 126 -3.20 -5.03 6.06
C ASN A 126 -2.32 -6.04 6.82
N SER A 127 -1.55 -5.56 7.80
CA SER A 127 -0.75 -6.43 8.67
C SER A 127 -1.63 -7.34 9.53
N LEU A 128 -2.77 -6.82 10.03
CA LEU A 128 -3.76 -7.64 10.74
C LEU A 128 -4.38 -8.69 9.81
N ILE A 129 -4.79 -8.32 8.59
CA ILE A 129 -5.39 -9.25 7.62
C ILE A 129 -4.41 -10.38 7.27
N VAL A 130 -3.14 -10.04 6.96
CA VAL A 130 -2.11 -11.05 6.70
C VAL A 130 -1.86 -11.91 7.93
N HIS A 131 -1.88 -11.34 9.13
CA HIS A 131 -1.76 -12.10 10.37
C HIS A 131 -2.94 -13.05 10.58
N GLN A 132 -4.17 -12.65 10.29
CA GLN A 132 -5.35 -13.53 10.44
C GLN A 132 -5.23 -14.81 9.60
N ARG A 133 -4.52 -14.76 8.45
CA ARG A 133 -4.21 -15.95 7.65
C ARG A 133 -3.38 -17.00 8.39
N THR A 134 -2.63 -16.62 9.44
CA THR A 134 -1.90 -17.60 10.26
C THR A 134 -2.81 -18.46 11.11
N HIS A 135 -4.02 -17.97 11.40
CA HIS A 135 -5.01 -18.74 12.16
C HIS A 135 -5.90 -19.57 11.26
N THR A 136 -6.29 -19.03 10.11
CA THR A 136 -7.13 -19.76 9.14
C THR A 136 -6.33 -20.76 8.29
N GLY A 137 -5.01 -20.61 8.22
CA GLY A 137 -4.16 -21.38 7.32
C GLY A 137 -4.29 -20.99 5.85
N GLU A 138 -5.02 -19.90 5.54
CA GLU A 138 -5.25 -19.43 4.17
C GLU A 138 -3.92 -19.05 3.50
N LYS A 139 -3.68 -19.66 2.33
CA LYS A 139 -2.47 -19.43 1.52
C LYS A 139 -2.85 -19.13 0.07
N PRO A 140 -3.29 -17.90 -0.24
CA PRO A 140 -3.86 -17.56 -1.54
C PRO A 140 -2.85 -17.61 -2.70
N TYR A 141 -1.55 -17.59 -2.40
CA TYR A 141 -0.52 -17.42 -3.41
C TYR A 141 0.14 -18.76 -3.69
N VAL A 142 -0.25 -19.39 -4.80
CA VAL A 142 0.25 -20.70 -5.22
C VAL A 142 1.45 -20.54 -6.15
N CYS A 143 2.45 -21.40 -6.00
CA CYS A 143 3.57 -21.51 -6.94
C CYS A 143 3.21 -22.46 -8.07
N ASP A 144 3.19 -21.97 -9.30
CA ASP A 144 2.81 -22.77 -10.47
C ASP A 144 3.78 -23.90 -10.78
N GLN A 145 5.03 -23.81 -10.31
CA GLN A 145 6.08 -24.81 -10.58
C GLN A 145 6.07 -26.00 -9.61
N CYS A 146 5.56 -25.83 -8.39
CA CYS A 146 5.62 -26.89 -7.38
C CYS A 146 4.38 -26.96 -6.46
N VAL A 147 3.32 -26.22 -6.79
CA VAL A 147 2.01 -26.15 -6.12
C VAL A 147 2.10 -25.70 -4.64
N LYS A 148 3.28 -25.34 -4.14
CA LYS A 148 3.46 -24.79 -2.79
C LYS A 148 2.73 -23.46 -2.67
N SER A 149 1.96 -23.32 -1.60
CA SER A 149 1.14 -22.16 -1.33
C SER A 149 1.72 -21.29 -0.21
N PHE A 150 1.52 -19.98 -0.30
CA PHE A 150 2.05 -18.98 0.61
C PHE A 150 0.95 -17.99 1.06
N SER A 151 1.10 -17.43 2.26
CA SER A 151 0.15 -16.46 2.84
C SER A 151 0.35 -15.04 2.30
N THR A 152 1.51 -14.74 1.71
CA THR A 152 1.83 -13.44 1.10
C THR A 152 2.52 -13.61 -0.25
N PHE A 153 2.31 -12.64 -1.15
CA PHE A 153 2.95 -12.61 -2.46
C PHE A 153 4.48 -12.51 -2.37
N GLY A 154 5.01 -11.72 -1.42
CA GLY A 154 6.46 -11.59 -1.25
C GLY A 154 7.14 -12.91 -0.88
N CYS A 155 6.48 -13.76 -0.08
CA CYS A 155 6.97 -15.11 0.20
C CYS A 155 6.97 -15.99 -1.06
N LEU A 156 5.93 -15.90 -1.89
CA LEU A 156 5.88 -16.61 -3.17
C LEU A 156 7.01 -16.15 -4.10
N THR A 157 7.23 -14.84 -4.27
CA THR A 157 8.32 -14.31 -5.11
C THR A 157 9.69 -14.77 -4.61
N ALA A 158 9.93 -14.70 -3.30
CA ALA A 158 11.18 -15.19 -2.72
C ALA A 158 11.36 -16.71 -2.92
N HIS A 159 10.27 -17.48 -2.85
CA HIS A 159 10.28 -18.91 -3.14
C HIS A 159 10.58 -19.20 -4.62
N GLN A 160 10.00 -18.46 -5.56
CA GLN A 160 10.23 -18.64 -6.99
C GLN A 160 11.71 -18.49 -7.38
N ARG A 161 12.46 -17.66 -6.67
CA ARG A 161 13.92 -17.53 -6.84
C ARG A 161 14.70 -18.82 -6.54
N ALA A 162 14.14 -19.72 -5.72
CA ALA A 162 14.76 -21.03 -5.48
C ALA A 162 14.69 -21.93 -6.72
N HIS A 163 13.70 -21.73 -7.60
CA HIS A 163 13.60 -22.47 -8.85
C HIS A 163 14.46 -21.88 -9.95
N THR A 164 14.55 -20.54 -10.02
CA THR A 164 15.36 -19.86 -11.05
C THR A 164 16.84 -19.79 -10.69
N GLY A 165 17.19 -20.02 -9.42
CA GLY A 165 18.55 -19.83 -8.90
C GLY A 165 18.96 -18.36 -8.76
N GLU A 166 18.05 -17.41 -9.01
CA GLU A 166 18.33 -15.98 -8.95
C GLU A 166 18.71 -15.54 -7.53
N LYS A 167 19.86 -14.90 -7.39
CA LYS A 167 20.39 -14.41 -6.11
C LYS A 167 20.75 -12.93 -6.21
N PRO A 168 19.77 -12.02 -6.14
CA PRO A 168 20.00 -10.58 -6.39
C PRO A 168 20.82 -9.87 -5.31
N TYR A 169 20.97 -10.48 -4.14
CA TYR A 169 21.56 -9.82 -2.99
C TYR A 169 22.97 -10.34 -2.73
N SER A 170 23.97 -9.58 -3.17
CA SER A 170 25.37 -9.92 -3.02
C SER A 170 25.98 -9.28 -1.78
N CYS A 171 26.89 -9.99 -1.12
CA CYS A 171 27.70 -9.44 -0.04
C CYS A 171 28.96 -8.81 -0.62
N ASP A 172 29.13 -7.50 -0.43
CA ASP A 172 30.27 -6.76 -0.96
C ASP A 172 31.62 -7.21 -0.36
N GLN A 173 31.60 -7.79 0.85
CA GLN A 173 32.82 -8.22 1.53
C GLN A 173 33.34 -9.58 1.06
N CYS A 174 32.48 -10.49 0.59
CA CYS A 174 32.88 -11.86 0.26
C CYS A 174 32.29 -12.40 -1.05
N GLY A 175 31.53 -11.59 -1.79
CA GLY A 175 30.88 -11.96 -3.05
C GLY A 175 29.70 -12.93 -2.94
N LYS A 176 29.42 -13.48 -1.74
CA LYS A 176 28.33 -14.45 -1.56
C LYS A 176 26.98 -13.82 -1.87
N SER A 177 26.21 -14.50 -2.71
CA SER A 177 24.91 -14.04 -3.18
C SER A 177 23.77 -14.82 -2.51
N PHE A 178 22.66 -14.12 -2.22
CA PHE A 178 21.50 -14.63 -1.49
C PHE A 178 20.20 -14.33 -2.25
N THR A 179 19.18 -15.16 -2.02
CA THR A 179 17.86 -15.03 -2.65
C THR A 179 16.98 -13.96 -1.99
N THR A 180 17.29 -13.58 -0.74
CA THR A 180 16.56 -12.55 0.03
C THR A 180 17.51 -11.60 0.75
N SER A 181 17.09 -10.35 0.92
CA SER A 181 17.85 -9.33 1.65
C SER A 181 18.03 -9.71 3.13
N SER A 182 17.04 -10.35 3.75
CA SER A 182 17.14 -10.78 5.15
C SER A 182 18.23 -11.84 5.35
N CYS A 183 18.40 -12.76 4.40
CA CYS A 183 19.53 -13.71 4.41
C CYS A 183 20.87 -12.98 4.28
N LEU A 184 20.97 -11.99 3.38
CA LEU A 184 22.17 -11.16 3.25
C LEU A 184 22.46 -10.40 4.55
N THR A 185 21.48 -9.74 5.17
CA THR A 185 21.68 -9.00 6.43
C THR A 185 22.14 -9.92 7.57
N LYS A 186 21.56 -11.13 7.68
CA LYS A 186 22.02 -12.12 8.66
C LYS A 186 23.46 -12.55 8.39
N HIS A 187 23.81 -12.75 7.12
CA HIS A 187 25.17 -13.08 6.72
C HIS A 187 26.14 -11.92 7.01
N GLN A 188 25.78 -10.67 6.73
CA GLN A 188 26.65 -9.52 7.00
C GLN A 188 27.04 -9.42 8.49
N ARG A 189 26.16 -9.85 9.40
CA ARG A 189 26.49 -9.91 10.84
C ARG A 189 27.62 -10.88 11.18
N THR A 190 27.84 -11.92 10.36
CA THR A 190 28.95 -12.87 10.58
C THR A 190 30.30 -12.22 10.29
N HIS A 191 30.33 -11.14 9.50
CA HIS A 191 31.57 -10.38 9.25
C HIS A 191 31.84 -9.32 10.32
N THR A 192 30.80 -8.81 10.97
CA THR A 192 30.92 -7.74 11.98
C THR A 192 31.10 -8.27 13.41
N GLY A 193 31.35 -9.57 13.60
CA GLY A 193 31.70 -10.17 14.90
C GLY A 193 30.66 -10.05 16.02
N HIS A 194 29.43 -9.61 15.74
CA HIS A 194 28.36 -9.54 16.75
C HIS A 194 27.61 -10.87 16.79
N ASN A 195 28.11 -11.80 17.60
CA ASN A 195 27.30 -12.86 18.19
C ASN A 195 26.52 -12.25 19.38
N PRO A 196 25.25 -12.62 19.61
CA PRO A 196 24.50 -12.15 20.78
C PRO A 196 25.14 -12.58 22.11
#